data_AF-A0A8T5KIP2-F1
#
_entry.id   AF-A0A8T5KIP2-F1
#
_cell.length_a   1.000
_cell.length_b   1.000
_cell.length_c   1.000
_cell.angle_alpha   90.00
_cell.angle_beta   90.00
_cell.angle_gamma   90.00
#
_symmetry.space_group_name_H-M   'P 1'
#
loop_
_entity.id
_entity.type
_entity.pdbx_description
1 polymer ?
#
loop_
_entity_poly.entity_id
_entity_poly.type
_entity_poly.pdbx_seq_one_letter_code
_entity_poly.pdbx_strand_id
1 'polypeptide(L)'
;VPGGGVALIRTIPSLDDLEGVTDGENTGIKIIRRALEEPLRQIADNAGLEEAVIVDNVASRKGNYGYNARTEEYGDMVEMGIIDPTQVVKAALSNAASIAALLLTIDAMVAEEPEEEEGNDGGEQGHGHSGF
;
A
#
# COMPACT_ATOMS: atom_id res chain seq x y z
N VAL A 1 -8.00 -7.45 14.44
CA VAL A 1 -9.08 -7.12 13.48
C VAL A 1 -9.08 -8.15 12.35
N PRO A 2 -10.18 -8.38 11.62
CA PRO A 2 -10.16 -9.32 10.48
C PRO A 2 -9.07 -8.87 9.49
N GLY A 3 -8.14 -9.78 9.18
CA GLY A 3 -6.97 -9.47 8.36
C GLY A 3 -7.27 -9.49 6.86
N GLY A 4 -6.21 -9.54 6.04
CA GLY A 4 -6.35 -9.66 4.59
C GLY A 4 -6.99 -8.43 3.93
N GLY A 5 -6.77 -7.24 4.49
CA GLY A 5 -7.37 -5.99 3.99
C GLY A 5 -8.85 -5.78 4.36
N VAL A 6 -9.53 -6.78 4.94
CA VAL A 6 -10.96 -6.68 5.29
C VAL A 6 -11.21 -5.56 6.28
N ALA A 7 -10.37 -5.40 7.31
CA ALA A 7 -10.51 -4.31 8.28
C ALA A 7 -10.56 -2.92 7.62
N LEU A 8 -9.79 -2.69 6.56
CA LEU A 8 -9.77 -1.41 5.84
C LEU A 8 -11.05 -1.22 5.01
N ILE A 9 -11.53 -2.25 4.32
CA ILE A 9 -12.83 -2.23 3.64
C ILE A 9 -13.96 -1.85 4.61
N ARG A 10 -13.92 -2.38 5.85
CA ARG A 10 -14.94 -2.10 6.87
C ARG A 10 -14.93 -0.65 7.35
N THR A 11 -13.86 0.09 7.12
CA THR A 11 -13.80 1.53 7.44
C THR A 11 -14.34 2.42 6.32
N ILE A 12 -14.49 1.93 5.08
CA ILE A 12 -14.95 2.76 3.95
C ILE A 12 -16.29 3.48 4.23
N PRO A 13 -17.32 2.83 4.79
CA PRO A 13 -18.59 3.51 5.05
C PRO A 13 -18.48 4.69 6.02
N SER A 14 -17.46 4.74 6.90
CA SER A 14 -17.29 5.90 7.78
C SER A 14 -16.87 7.17 7.04
N LEU A 15 -16.50 7.06 5.76
CA LEU A 15 -16.19 8.18 4.88
C LEU A 15 -17.42 8.69 4.11
N ASP A 16 -18.58 8.02 4.21
CA ASP A 16 -19.80 8.41 3.47
C ASP A 16 -20.37 9.73 3.99
N ASP A 17 -20.30 9.93 5.31
CA ASP A 17 -20.80 11.13 5.99
C ASP A 17 -19.72 12.23 6.15
N LEU A 18 -18.53 12.01 5.58
CA LEU A 18 -17.41 12.96 5.70
C LEU A 18 -17.42 13.94 4.54
N GLU A 19 -17.60 15.22 4.84
CA GLU A 19 -17.55 16.31 3.86
C GLU A 19 -16.34 17.21 4.13
N GLY A 20 -15.58 17.49 3.07
CA GLY A 20 -14.51 18.47 3.10
C GLY A 20 -15.04 19.90 3.06
N VAL A 21 -14.27 20.83 3.63
CA VAL A 21 -14.50 22.28 3.55
C VAL A 21 -14.23 22.80 2.14
N THR A 22 -13.40 22.11 1.38
CA THR A 22 -13.04 22.48 -0.01
C THR A 22 -13.19 21.31 -0.99
N ASP A 23 -13.28 21.63 -2.28
CA ASP A 23 -13.29 20.62 -3.35
C ASP A 23 -12.01 19.76 -3.37
N GLY A 24 -10.87 20.34 -2.97
CA GLY A 24 -9.60 19.63 -2.81
C GLY A 24 -9.67 18.58 -1.71
N GLU A 25 -10.26 18.93 -0.56
CA GLU A 25 -10.48 17.98 0.54
C GLU A 25 -11.47 16.88 0.15
N ASN A 26 -12.55 17.21 -0.56
CA ASN A 26 -13.47 16.20 -1.11
C ASN A 26 -12.79 15.24 -2.09
N THR A 27 -11.82 15.73 -2.86
CA THR A 27 -10.97 14.90 -3.72
C THR A 27 -10.07 13.99 -2.88
N GLY A 28 -9.44 14.52 -1.83
CA GLY A 28 -8.65 13.74 -0.88
C GLY A 28 -9.44 12.60 -0.22
N ILE A 29 -10.68 12.87 0.21
CA ILE A 29 -11.57 11.84 0.78
C ILE A 29 -11.83 10.72 -0.23
N LYS A 30 -12.07 11.04 -1.50
CA LYS A 30 -12.23 10.04 -2.58
C LYS A 30 -10.97 9.22 -2.81
N ILE A 31 -9.79 9.84 -2.75
CA ILE A 31 -8.50 9.16 -2.87
C ILE A 31 -8.32 8.15 -1.73
N ILE A 32 -8.56 8.56 -0.48
CA ILE A 32 -8.46 7.65 0.68
C ILE A 32 -9.47 6.51 0.56
N ARG A 33 -10.72 6.81 0.19
CA ARG A 33 -11.75 5.79 -0.04
C ARG A 33 -11.27 4.70 -0.99
N ARG A 34 -10.69 5.10 -2.12
CA ARG A 34 -10.14 4.15 -3.09
C ARG A 34 -8.93 3.39 -2.52
N ALA A 35 -8.00 4.09 -1.88
CA ALA A 35 -6.77 3.50 -1.33
C ALA A 35 -7.04 2.43 -0.27
N LEU A 36 -8.14 2.52 0.49
CA LEU A 36 -8.51 1.53 1.49
C LEU A 36 -8.86 0.15 0.90
N GLU A 37 -9.23 0.07 -0.38
CA GLU A 37 -9.48 -1.20 -1.07
C GLU A 37 -8.19 -1.88 -1.55
N GLU A 38 -7.15 -1.11 -1.82
CA GLU A 38 -5.94 -1.57 -2.50
C GLU A 38 -5.23 -2.74 -1.78
N PRO A 39 -5.17 -2.81 -0.44
CA PRO A 39 -4.54 -3.96 0.22
C PRO A 39 -5.24 -5.30 -0.07
N LEU A 40 -6.58 -5.32 -0.12
CA LEU A 40 -7.30 -6.54 -0.50
C LEU A 40 -7.14 -6.82 -2.00
N ARG A 41 -7.15 -5.78 -2.84
CA ARG A 41 -6.93 -5.92 -4.29
C ARG A 41 -5.58 -6.55 -4.59
N GLN A 42 -4.52 -6.03 -3.98
CA GLN A 42 -3.18 -6.53 -4.19
C GLN A 42 -3.01 -7.97 -3.71
N ILE A 43 -3.67 -8.35 -2.61
CA ILE A 43 -3.66 -9.75 -2.13
C ILE A 43 -4.35 -10.68 -3.14
N ALA A 44 -5.49 -10.28 -3.71
CA ALA A 44 -6.22 -11.05 -4.70
C ALA A 44 -5.43 -11.17 -6.03
N ASP A 45 -4.87 -10.06 -6.52
CA ASP A 45 -4.03 -10.01 -7.71
C ASP A 45 -2.78 -10.90 -7.56
N ASN A 46 -2.09 -10.81 -6.42
CA ASN A 46 -0.95 -11.68 -6.09
C ASN A 46 -1.33 -13.17 -6.04
N ALA A 47 -2.60 -13.49 -5.80
CA ALA A 47 -3.12 -14.86 -5.84
C ALA A 47 -3.62 -15.27 -7.25
N GLY A 48 -3.53 -14.38 -8.25
CA GLY A 48 -3.96 -14.64 -9.62
C GLY A 48 -5.48 -14.64 -9.80
N LEU A 49 -6.20 -13.94 -8.93
CA LEU A 49 -7.66 -13.90 -8.87
C LEU A 49 -8.19 -12.54 -9.32
N GLU A 50 -9.44 -12.52 -9.80
CA GLU A 50 -10.11 -11.28 -10.20
C GLU A 50 -10.43 -10.40 -8.98
N GLU A 51 -9.62 -9.36 -8.76
CA GLU A 51 -9.65 -8.56 -7.54
C GLU A 51 -10.93 -7.74 -7.40
N ALA A 52 -11.52 -7.28 -8.52
CA ALA A 52 -12.75 -6.49 -8.49
C ALA A 52 -13.92 -7.31 -7.92
N VAL A 53 -14.04 -8.57 -8.31
CA VAL A 53 -15.10 -9.48 -7.84
C VAL A 53 -14.96 -9.75 -6.34
N ILE A 54 -13.73 -9.96 -5.87
CA ILE A 54 -13.45 -10.24 -4.46
C ILE A 54 -13.75 -9.02 -3.59
N VAL A 55 -13.26 -7.83 -4.00
CA VAL A 55 -13.49 -6.60 -3.26
C VAL A 55 -14.98 -6.28 -3.17
N ASP A 56 -15.72 -6.34 -4.27
CA ASP A 56 -17.15 -6.07 -4.28
C ASP A 56 -17.92 -7.04 -3.38
N ASN A 57 -17.56 -8.34 -3.43
CA ASN A 57 -18.18 -9.35 -2.57
C ASN A 57 -17.92 -9.04 -1.08
N VAL A 58 -16.66 -8.77 -0.71
CA VAL A 58 -16.29 -8.47 0.67
C VAL A 58 -16.93 -7.15 1.13
N ALA A 59 -16.98 -6.12 0.29
CA ALA A 59 -17.58 -4.82 0.60
C ALA A 59 -19.10 -4.91 0.82
N SER A 60 -19.79 -5.80 0.09
CA SER A 60 -21.24 -6.00 0.23
C SER A 60 -21.68 -6.66 1.55
N ARG A 61 -20.75 -7.20 2.33
CA ARG A 61 -21.02 -7.89 3.60
C ARG A 61 -20.42 -7.15 4.80
N LYS A 62 -20.75 -7.62 6.01
CA LYS A 62 -20.42 -6.95 7.27
C LYS A 62 -19.58 -7.84 8.20
N GLY A 63 -19.06 -7.23 9.26
CA GLY A 63 -18.30 -7.92 10.29
C GLY A 63 -17.00 -8.52 9.75
N ASN A 64 -16.68 -9.72 10.20
CA ASN A 64 -15.42 -10.40 9.87
C ASN A 64 -15.43 -11.13 8.53
N TYR A 65 -16.56 -11.10 7.80
CA TYR A 65 -16.65 -11.77 6.50
C TYR A 65 -15.56 -11.25 5.56
N GLY A 66 -14.79 -12.14 4.94
CA GLY A 66 -13.69 -11.80 4.06
C GLY A 66 -13.40 -12.91 3.08
N TYR A 67 -12.26 -12.77 2.40
CA TYR A 67 -11.76 -13.75 1.45
C TYR A 67 -10.38 -14.24 1.89
N ASN A 68 -10.25 -15.55 2.02
CA ASN A 68 -8.99 -16.21 2.34
C ASN A 68 -8.27 -16.56 1.04
N ALA A 69 -7.32 -15.71 0.62
CA ALA A 69 -6.56 -15.91 -0.61
C ALA A 69 -5.66 -17.16 -0.62
N ARG A 70 -5.43 -17.82 0.52
CA ARG A 70 -4.65 -19.06 0.60
C ARG A 70 -5.48 -20.30 0.25
N THR A 71 -6.76 -20.30 0.62
CA THR A 71 -7.67 -21.44 0.39
C THR A 71 -8.75 -21.15 -0.65
N GLU A 72 -8.81 -19.91 -1.14
CA GLU A 72 -9.81 -19.41 -2.09
C GLU A 72 -11.26 -19.48 -1.57
N GLU A 73 -11.43 -19.35 -0.26
CA GLU A 73 -12.73 -19.46 0.40
C GLU A 73 -13.18 -18.14 1.03
N TYR A 74 -14.49 -17.89 0.98
CA TYR A 74 -15.12 -16.81 1.72
C TYR A 74 -15.61 -17.27 3.08
N GLY A 75 -15.47 -16.44 4.10
CA GLY A 75 -16.01 -16.74 5.43
C GLY A 75 -15.53 -15.79 6.50
N ASP A 76 -15.67 -16.17 7.76
CA ASP A 76 -15.22 -15.36 8.89
C ASP A 76 -13.69 -15.43 9.02
N MET A 77 -13.02 -14.32 8.76
CA MET A 77 -11.56 -14.23 8.79
C MET A 77 -10.97 -14.51 10.18
N VAL A 78 -11.72 -14.20 11.25
CA VAL A 78 -11.27 -14.45 12.63
C VAL A 78 -11.37 -15.94 12.95
N GLU A 79 -12.46 -16.60 12.55
CA GLU A 79 -12.59 -18.06 12.69
C GLU A 79 -11.55 -18.82 11.85
N MET A 80 -11.21 -18.31 10.67
CA MET A 80 -10.14 -18.83 9.81
C MET A 80 -8.73 -18.53 10.33
N GLY A 81 -8.60 -17.77 11.43
CA GLY A 81 -7.31 -17.41 12.04
C GLY A 81 -6.52 -16.34 11.28
N ILE A 82 -7.15 -15.63 10.34
CA ILE A 82 -6.55 -14.52 9.57
C ILE A 82 -6.86 -13.22 10.28
N ILE A 83 -5.99 -12.85 11.20
CA ILE A 83 -6.17 -11.70 12.10
C ILE A 83 -4.95 -10.79 12.01
N ASP A 84 -5.18 -9.52 11.75
CA ASP A 84 -4.15 -8.50 11.82
C ASP A 84 -4.23 -7.75 13.17
N PRO A 85 -3.09 -7.49 13.84
CA PRO A 85 -3.08 -6.63 15.02
C PRO A 85 -3.54 -5.21 14.68
N THR A 86 -4.47 -4.67 15.45
CA THR A 86 -5.06 -3.33 15.19
C THR A 86 -4.00 -2.23 15.09
N GLN A 87 -2.97 -2.30 15.95
CA GLN A 87 -1.87 -1.33 15.94
C GLN A 87 -1.10 -1.34 14.61
N VAL A 88 -0.90 -2.51 14.00
CA VAL A 88 -0.16 -2.65 12.74
C VAL A 88 -0.95 -2.01 11.61
N VAL A 89 -2.24 -2.33 11.48
CA VAL A 89 -3.11 -1.77 10.43
C VAL A 89 -3.19 -0.25 10.55
N LYS A 90 -3.38 0.26 11.78
CA LYS A 90 -3.43 1.70 12.04
C LYS A 90 -2.10 2.38 11.69
N ALA A 91 -0.98 1.83 12.17
CA ALA A 91 0.33 2.41 11.92
C ALA A 91 0.67 2.42 10.43
N ALA A 92 0.36 1.34 9.70
CA ALA A 92 0.56 1.26 8.26
C ALA A 92 -0.20 2.35 7.51
N LEU A 93 -1.51 2.51 7.79
CA LEU A 93 -2.33 3.54 7.15
C LEU A 93 -1.85 4.96 7.49
N SER A 94 -1.57 5.23 8.78
CA SER A 94 -1.09 6.56 9.20
C SER A 94 0.26 6.92 8.59
N ASN A 95 1.20 5.97 8.51
CA ASN A 95 2.51 6.21 7.90
C ASN A 95 2.37 6.44 6.39
N ALA A 96 1.55 5.63 5.70
CA ALA A 96 1.28 5.81 4.27
C ALA A 96 0.67 7.18 3.98
N ALA A 97 -0.35 7.59 4.74
CA ALA A 97 -0.97 8.90 4.60
C ALA A 97 0.02 10.05 4.87
N SER A 98 0.90 9.90 5.86
CA SER A 98 1.94 10.90 6.19
C SER A 98 2.91 11.12 5.03
N ILE A 99 3.45 10.04 4.46
CA ILE A 99 4.37 10.12 3.32
C ILE A 99 3.65 10.64 2.07
N ALA A 100 2.42 10.19 1.80
CA ALA A 100 1.65 10.67 0.66
C ALA A 100 1.36 12.18 0.76
N ALA A 101 0.96 12.66 1.94
CA ALA A 101 0.73 14.09 2.18
C ALA A 101 2.01 14.90 1.98
N LEU A 102 3.16 14.41 2.48
CA LEU A 102 4.44 15.04 2.24
C LEU A 102 4.71 15.14 0.73
N LEU A 103 4.68 14.01 0.01
CA LEU A 103 4.98 13.93 -1.43
C LEU A 103 4.08 14.84 -2.28
N LEU A 104 2.78 14.92 -1.96
CA LEU A 104 1.83 15.74 -2.70
C LEU A 104 2.07 17.25 -2.56
N THR A 105 2.82 17.68 -1.54
CA THR A 105 3.13 19.09 -1.27
C THR A 105 4.54 19.50 -1.69
N ILE A 106 5.32 18.57 -2.26
CA ILE A 106 6.67 18.87 -2.75
C ILE A 106 6.56 19.55 -4.12
N ASP A 107 7.00 20.81 -4.19
CA ASP A 107 7.10 21.54 -5.46
C ASP A 107 8.43 21.29 -6.20
N ALA A 108 9.51 21.00 -5.47
CA ALA A 108 10.83 20.75 -6.03
C ALA A 108 11.65 19.77 -5.18
N MET A 109 12.47 18.95 -5.86
CA MET A 109 13.42 18.03 -5.24
C MET A 109 14.81 18.32 -5.80
N VAL A 110 15.80 18.45 -4.92
CA VAL A 110 17.21 18.58 -5.29
C VAL A 110 17.87 17.25 -4.97
N ALA A 111 18.52 16.64 -5.96
CA ALA A 111 19.26 15.40 -5.84
C ALA A 111 20.71 15.62 -6.25
N GLU A 112 21.61 14.80 -5.69
CA GLU A 112 23.01 14.75 -6.12
C GLU A 112 23.12 14.05 -7.48
N GLU A 113 24.13 14.41 -8.27
CA GLU A 113 24.40 13.75 -9.54
C GLU A 113 24.80 12.28 -9.27
N PRO A 114 24.27 11.30 -10.03
CA PRO A 114 24.68 9.91 -9.84
C PRO A 114 26.18 9.79 -10.04
N GLU A 115 26.89 9.27 -9.04
CA GLU A 115 28.30 8.95 -9.19
C GLU A 115 28.44 7.84 -10.26
N GLU A 116 29.29 8.06 -11.25
CA GLU A 116 29.73 6.97 -12.12
C GLU A 116 30.54 6.00 -11.25
N GLU A 117 29.98 4.84 -10.92
CA GLU A 117 30.79 3.77 -10.34
C GLU A 117 31.84 3.37 -11.40
N GLU A 118 33.10 3.72 -11.17
CA GLU A 118 34.22 3.22 -11.98
C GLU A 118 34.19 1.70 -11.94
N GLY A 119 33.77 1.11 -13.07
CA GLY A 119 33.74 -0.32 -13.27
C GLY A 119 35.09 -0.91 -12.90
N ASN A 120 35.06 -1.80 -11.90
CA ASN A 120 36.16 -2.69 -11.58
C ASN A 120 36.29 -3.73 -12.71
N ASP A 121 36.68 -3.28 -13.90
CA ASP A 121 37.10 -4.15 -14.99
C ASP A 121 38.53 -4.61 -14.66
N GLY A 122 38.62 -5.83 -14.15
CA GLY A 122 39.88 -6.56 -14.08
C GLY A 122 40.45 -6.71 -15.50
N GLY A 123 41.57 -6.02 -15.77
CA GLY A 123 42.28 -6.15 -17.04
C GLY A 123 43.58 -5.37 -17.05
N GLU A 124 44.68 -6.13 -16.96
CA GLU A 124 46.08 -5.72 -17.13
C GLU A 124 46.32 -4.52 -18.05
N GLN A 125 47.13 -3.54 -17.62
CA GLN A 125 48.17 -2.90 -18.45
C GLN A 125 49.06 -2.01 -17.58
N GLY A 126 50.31 -2.46 -17.36
CA GLY A 126 51.34 -1.69 -16.67
C GLY A 126 51.91 -0.55 -17.50
N HIS A 127 52.65 0.34 -16.82
CA HIS A 127 53.73 1.29 -17.21
C HIS A 127 53.77 2.31 -16.05
N GLY A 128 54.79 2.58 -15.23
CA GLY A 128 56.25 2.54 -15.37
C GLY A 128 56.81 3.94 -15.08
N HIS A 129 57.46 4.16 -13.91
CA HIS A 129 58.29 5.32 -13.49
C HIS A 129 57.64 6.73 -13.48
N SER A 130 57.98 7.75 -12.67
CA SER A 130 59.04 8.10 -11.70
C SER A 130 58.52 9.32 -10.91
N GLY A 131 58.67 9.39 -9.59
CA GLY A 131 59.68 10.25 -8.94
C GLY A 131 59.26 11.72 -8.75
N PHE A 132 58.88 12.09 -7.52
CA PHE A 132 59.46 13.13 -6.63
C PHE A 132 58.58 13.26 -5.38
#